data_AF-A0A959IGZ4-F1
#
_entry.id   AF-A0A959IGZ4-F1
#
_cell.length_a   1.000
_cell.length_b   1.000
_cell.length_c   1.000
_cell.angle_alpha   90.00
_cell.angle_beta   90.00
_cell.angle_gamma   90.00
#
_symmetry.space_group_name_H-M   'P 1'
#
loop_
_entity.id
_entity.type
_entity.pdbx_description
1 polymer ?
#
loop_
_entity_poly.entity_id
_entity_poly.type
_entity_poly.pdbx_seq_one_letter_code
_entity_poly.pdbx_strand_id
1 'polypeptide(L)'
;PYQQTVARGQYDEQEIEVVRKNMGYTRRFSQKIDLKRAVPTPDLSSSGYCLSAENRQFIFYFPDNGAHWIDLSGTDADQEYEASWFDIQRGAFGRTEKIRGGSRQTVYKPTEDAKVLLLVMD
;
A
#
# COMPACT_ATOMS: atom_id res chain seq x y z
N PRO A 1 6.31 -25.17 20.88
CA PRO A 1 6.61 -26.07 19.74
C PRO A 1 5.31 -26.34 18.95
N TYR A 2 5.08 -25.58 17.87
CA TYR A 2 3.90 -25.79 17.03
C TYR A 2 4.04 -27.14 16.30
N GLN A 3 3.13 -28.06 16.59
CA GLN A 3 3.08 -29.37 15.95
C GLN A 3 2.61 -29.21 14.49
N GLN A 4 3.49 -29.58 13.56
CA GLN A 4 3.27 -29.63 12.12
C GLN A 4 2.32 -30.79 11.77
N THR A 5 1.02 -30.59 11.93
CA THR A 5 0.05 -31.53 11.35
C THR A 5 -1.09 -30.75 10.72
N VAL A 6 -0.78 -30.02 9.66
CA VAL A 6 -1.76 -29.60 8.67
C VAL A 6 -1.65 -30.53 7.46
N ALA A 7 -2.81 -30.99 7.00
CA ALA A 7 -2.97 -32.00 5.97
C ALA A 7 -2.19 -31.66 4.68
N ARG A 8 -1.69 -32.71 4.02
CA ARG A 8 -0.92 -32.71 2.75
C ARG A 8 -1.47 -31.73 1.70
N GLY A 9 -0.92 -30.52 1.72
CA GLY A 9 -0.46 -29.77 0.56
C GLY A 9 0.95 -29.31 0.94
N GLN A 10 1.97 -29.63 0.13
CA GLN A 10 3.35 -29.24 0.40
C GLN A 10 3.48 -27.72 0.26
N TYR A 11 3.18 -26.96 1.31
CA TYR A 11 3.52 -25.54 1.35
C TYR A 11 4.98 -25.40 1.78
N ASP A 12 5.74 -24.61 1.02
CA ASP A 12 7.13 -24.32 1.36
C ASP A 12 7.17 -23.51 2.67
N GLU A 13 8.06 -23.87 3.59
CA GLU A 13 8.25 -23.16 4.85
C GLU A 13 8.60 -21.68 4.61
N GLN A 14 9.31 -21.40 3.50
CA GLN A 14 9.64 -20.03 3.12
C GLN A 14 8.38 -19.23 2.73
N GLU A 15 7.45 -19.84 2.00
CA GLU A 15 6.18 -19.21 1.62
C GLU A 15 5.32 -18.89 2.85
N ILE A 16 5.22 -19.83 3.80
CA ILE A 16 4.49 -19.62 5.05
C ILE A 16 5.08 -18.44 5.84
N GLU A 17 6.41 -18.36 5.91
CA GLU A 17 7.08 -17.27 6.61
C GLU A 17 6.86 -15.90 5.94
N VAL A 18 6.82 -15.86 4.60
CA VAL A 18 6.49 -14.64 3.84
C VAL A 18 5.06 -14.17 4.15
N VAL A 19 4.09 -15.09 4.17
CA VAL A 19 2.70 -14.76 4.52
C VAL A 19 2.62 -14.21 5.95
N ARG A 20 3.26 -14.90 6.91
CA ARG A 20 3.27 -14.50 8.32
C ARG A 20 3.88 -13.10 8.52
N LYS A 21 4.98 -12.79 7.83
CA LYS A 21 5.60 -11.46 7.85
C LYS A 21 4.65 -10.40 7.30
N ASN A 22 4.03 -10.65 6.15
CA ASN A 22 3.11 -9.71 5.53
C ASN A 22 1.86 -9.42 6.38
N MET A 23 1.32 -10.41 7.11
CA MET A 23 0.27 -10.15 8.10
C MET A 23 0.74 -9.18 9.21
N GLY A 24 1.98 -9.35 9.67
CA GLY A 24 2.60 -8.40 10.61
C GLY A 24 2.74 -7.01 10.00
N TYR A 25 2.98 -6.91 8.70
CA TYR A 25 3.09 -5.64 7.99
C TYR A 25 1.73 -4.95 7.87
N THR A 26 0.66 -5.68 7.53
CA THR A 26 -0.72 -5.18 7.56
C THR A 26 -1.08 -4.60 8.93
N ARG A 27 -0.70 -5.26 10.03
CA ARG A 27 -0.90 -4.73 11.39
C ARG A 27 -0.12 -3.43 11.64
N ARG A 28 1.08 -3.26 11.07
CA ARG A 28 1.83 -1.99 11.16
C ARG A 28 1.12 -0.88 10.39
N PHE A 29 0.57 -1.18 9.22
CA PHE A 29 -0.26 -0.23 8.46
C PHE A 29 -1.51 0.18 9.22
N SER A 30 -2.21 -0.76 9.88
CA SER A 30 -3.40 -0.44 10.68
C SER A 30 -3.12 0.50 11.86
N GLN A 31 -1.86 0.62 12.29
CA GLN A 31 -1.44 1.52 13.36
C GLN A 31 -1.00 2.90 12.83
N LYS A 32 -0.65 3.01 11.55
CA LYS A 32 -0.23 4.26 10.90
C LYS A 32 -1.40 5.05 10.31
N ILE A 33 -2.51 4.38 10.06
CA ILE A 33 -3.61 4.91 9.25
C ILE A 33 -4.89 4.86 10.06
N ASP A 34 -5.71 5.89 9.95
CA ASP A 34 -7.02 5.91 10.58
C ASP A 34 -7.98 4.96 9.83
N LEU A 35 -7.87 3.68 10.14
CA LEU A 35 -8.74 2.65 9.56
C LEU A 35 -10.22 2.83 9.91
N LYS A 36 -10.54 3.56 10.98
CA LYS A 36 -11.93 3.84 11.34
C LYS A 36 -12.60 4.77 10.32
N ARG A 37 -11.80 5.65 9.72
CA ARG A 37 -12.23 6.60 8.67
C ARG A 37 -11.92 6.12 7.26
N ALA A 38 -11.14 5.05 7.12
CA ALA A 38 -10.76 4.52 5.81
C ALA A 38 -11.96 3.87 5.09
N VAL A 39 -12.17 4.28 3.84
CA VAL A 39 -13.22 3.76 2.95
C VAL A 39 -12.56 3.15 1.70
N PRO A 40 -12.98 1.95 1.26
CA PRO A 40 -12.59 1.41 -0.04
C PRO A 40 -13.01 2.35 -1.17
N THR A 41 -12.03 2.85 -1.94
CA THR A 41 -12.26 3.86 -2.97
C THR A 41 -11.61 3.43 -4.30
N PRO A 42 -12.08 2.34 -4.93
CA PRO A 42 -11.37 1.67 -6.03
C PRO A 42 -11.08 2.58 -7.23
N ASP A 43 -11.97 3.52 -7.51
CA ASP A 43 -11.90 4.42 -8.68
C ASP A 43 -10.72 5.41 -8.62
N LEU A 44 -10.09 5.59 -7.46
CA LEU A 44 -8.91 6.44 -7.30
C LEU A 44 -7.60 5.76 -7.73
N SER A 45 -7.64 4.51 -8.20
CA SER A 45 -6.45 3.74 -8.55
C SER A 45 -6.63 2.95 -9.84
N SER A 46 -5.60 2.95 -10.67
CA SER A 46 -5.49 2.06 -11.83
C SER A 46 -5.60 0.57 -11.50
N SER A 47 -5.24 0.17 -10.27
CA SER A 47 -5.36 -1.22 -9.83
C SER A 47 -6.74 -1.59 -9.28
N GLY A 48 -7.60 -0.60 -9.03
CA GLY A 48 -8.85 -0.79 -8.29
C GLY A 48 -8.66 -1.01 -6.78
N TYR A 49 -7.43 -1.04 -6.26
CA TYR A 49 -7.17 -1.24 -4.82
C TYR A 49 -6.73 0.06 -4.15
N CYS A 50 -7.67 0.73 -3.50
CA CYS A 50 -7.41 1.93 -2.70
C CYS A 50 -8.26 1.96 -1.43
N LEU A 51 -7.64 2.38 -0.31
CA LEU A 51 -8.31 2.84 0.89
C LEU A 51 -8.01 4.32 1.08
N SER A 52 -9.04 5.15 1.24
CA SER A 52 -8.91 6.59 1.52
C SER A 52 -9.52 6.93 2.87
N ALA A 53 -8.80 7.69 3.71
CA ALA A 53 -9.33 8.28 4.93
C ALA A 53 -9.44 9.80 4.73
N GLU A 54 -10.66 10.26 4.44
CA GLU A 54 -11.04 11.68 4.32
C GLU A 54 -10.12 12.52 3.41
N ASN A 55 -9.59 11.94 2.34
CA ASN A 55 -8.63 12.61 1.44
C ASN A 55 -7.36 13.13 2.14
N ARG A 56 -7.04 12.64 3.34
CA ARG A 56 -5.82 12.98 4.08
C ARG A 56 -4.80 11.85 4.07
N GLN A 57 -5.28 10.62 3.96
CA GLN A 57 -4.43 9.44 3.89
C GLN A 57 -4.95 8.48 2.84
N PHE A 58 -4.06 7.90 2.05
CA PHE A 58 -4.40 6.92 1.04
C PHE A 58 -3.45 5.73 1.12
N ILE A 59 -3.99 4.52 0.98
CA ILE A 59 -3.23 3.30 0.71
C ILE A 59 -3.61 2.83 -0.68
N PHE A 60 -2.63 2.71 -1.55
CA PHE A 60 -2.79 2.08 -2.86
C PHE A 60 -2.03 0.76 -2.88
N TYR A 61 -2.64 -0.27 -3.47
CA TYR A 61 -1.96 -1.55 -3.72
C TYR A 61 -1.87 -1.84 -5.21
N PHE A 62 -0.68 -2.15 -5.69
CA PHE A 62 -0.37 -2.38 -7.09
C PHE A 62 0.28 -3.76 -7.26
N PRO A 63 -0.53 -4.81 -7.50
CA PRO A 63 -0.01 -6.18 -7.65
C PRO A 63 0.84 -6.33 -8.91
N ASP A 64 0.47 -5.62 -9.97
CA ASP A 64 1.14 -5.69 -11.25
C ASP A 64 2.41 -4.83 -11.29
N ASN A 65 3.15 -4.95 -12.39
CA ASN A 65 4.33 -4.14 -12.67
C ASN A 65 4.00 -3.08 -13.72
N GLY A 66 4.85 -2.06 -13.82
CA GLY A 66 4.69 -0.96 -14.76
C GLY A 66 4.26 0.34 -14.10
N ALA A 67 3.79 1.27 -14.94
CA ALA A 67 3.28 2.56 -14.50
C ALA A 67 1.82 2.43 -14.05
N HIS A 68 1.49 3.13 -12.98
CA HIS A 68 0.14 3.17 -12.43
C HIS A 68 -0.33 4.61 -12.36
N TRP A 69 -1.64 4.82 -12.45
CA TRP A 69 -2.22 6.12 -12.11
C TRP A 69 -2.95 6.05 -10.76
N ILE A 70 -2.90 7.17 -10.04
CA ILE A 70 -3.73 7.47 -8.88
C ILE A 70 -4.49 8.76 -9.14
N ASP A 71 -5.73 8.85 -8.69
CA ASP A 71 -6.57 10.02 -8.89
C ASP A 71 -6.71 10.83 -7.60
N LEU A 72 -6.06 12.00 -7.56
CA LEU A 72 -6.18 12.96 -6.46
C LEU A 72 -6.99 14.20 -6.87
N SER A 73 -7.72 14.15 -7.99
CA SER A 73 -8.52 15.28 -8.48
C SER A 73 -9.63 15.71 -7.53
N GLY A 74 -10.09 14.82 -6.64
CA GLY A 74 -11.03 15.13 -5.57
C GLY A 74 -10.42 15.82 -4.33
N THR A 75 -9.14 16.19 -4.39
CA THR A 75 -8.38 16.83 -3.30
C THR A 75 -7.96 18.25 -3.70
N ASP A 76 -7.55 19.09 -2.75
CA ASP A 76 -7.12 20.46 -3.06
C ASP A 76 -5.78 20.45 -3.84
N ALA A 77 -5.62 21.36 -4.80
CA ALA A 77 -4.40 21.51 -5.58
C ALA A 77 -3.22 22.05 -4.74
N ASP A 78 -3.51 22.77 -3.66
CA ASP A 78 -2.50 23.27 -2.71
C ASP A 78 -2.13 22.23 -1.65
N GLN A 79 -2.83 21.09 -1.61
CA GLN A 79 -2.55 20.01 -0.67
C GLN A 79 -1.37 19.15 -1.15
N GLU A 80 -0.40 18.93 -0.28
CA GLU A 80 0.76 18.06 -0.53
C GLU A 80 0.71 16.81 0.34
N TYR A 81 1.20 15.70 -0.23
CA TYR A 81 1.27 14.41 0.44
C TYR A 81 2.69 13.89 0.45
N GLU A 82 3.09 13.34 1.58
CA GLU A 82 4.22 12.43 1.69
C GLU A 82 3.87 11.09 1.07
N ALA A 83 4.56 10.78 -0.02
CA ALA A 83 4.43 9.56 -0.78
C ALA A 83 5.57 8.60 -0.45
N SER A 84 5.25 7.46 0.15
CA SER A 84 6.24 6.43 0.49
C SER A 84 5.81 5.06 -0.05
N TRP A 85 6.68 4.48 -0.88
CA TRP A 85 6.53 3.10 -1.35
C TRP A 85 6.98 2.10 -0.29
N PHE A 86 6.20 1.06 -0.05
CA PHE A 86 6.52 -0.04 0.85
C PHE A 86 6.84 -1.31 0.06
N ASP A 87 8.02 -1.85 0.33
CA ASP A 87 8.51 -3.10 -0.23
C ASP A 87 8.04 -4.27 0.63
N ILE A 88 7.22 -5.15 0.05
CA ILE A 88 6.59 -6.26 0.78
C ILE A 88 7.54 -7.43 1.06
N GLN A 89 8.66 -7.52 0.34
CA GLN A 89 9.70 -8.53 0.59
C GLN A 89 10.63 -8.09 1.72
N ARG A 90 11.04 -6.81 1.70
CA ARG A 90 11.92 -6.21 2.71
C ARG A 90 11.18 -5.77 3.96
N GLY A 91 9.87 -5.50 3.86
CA GLY A 91 9.05 -5.02 4.95
C GLY A 91 9.36 -3.60 5.40
N ALA A 92 9.78 -2.73 4.47
CA ALA A 92 10.27 -1.38 4.75
C ALA A 92 9.77 -0.35 3.73
N PHE A 93 9.67 0.91 4.18
CA PHE A 93 9.42 2.04 3.28
C PHE A 93 10.71 2.47 2.60
N GLY A 94 10.61 2.86 1.32
CA GLY A 94 11.66 3.51 0.58
C GLY A 94 11.75 5.01 0.87
N ARG A 95 12.38 5.75 -0.04
CA ARG A 95 12.45 7.21 0.02
C ARG A 95 11.05 7.81 -0.08
N THR A 96 10.80 8.84 0.74
CA THR A 96 9.59 9.66 0.65
C THR A 96 9.76 10.76 -0.39
N GLU A 97 8.71 11.00 -1.16
CA GLU A 97 8.61 12.09 -2.14
C GLU A 97 7.35 12.92 -1.87
N LYS A 98 7.26 14.11 -2.44
CA LYS A 98 6.05 14.95 -2.34
C LYS A 98 5.21 14.77 -3.61
N ILE A 99 3.92 14.56 -3.43
CA ILE A 99 2.93 14.55 -4.51
C ILE A 99 1.87 15.61 -4.20
N ARG A 100 1.49 16.39 -5.22
CA ARG A 100 0.41 17.38 -5.11
C ARG A 100 -0.95 16.77 -5.38
N GLY A 101 -1.95 17.29 -4.68
CA GLY A 101 -3.36 17.00 -4.92
C GLY A 101 -3.92 17.68 -6.17
N GLY A 102 -5.25 17.73 -6.26
CA GLY A 102 -6.00 18.41 -7.32
C GLY A 102 -5.91 17.80 -8.72
N SER A 103 -5.21 16.68 -8.91
CA SER A 103 -5.04 16.09 -10.24
C SER A 103 -4.72 14.60 -10.20
N ARG A 104 -4.90 13.93 -11.35
CA ARG A 104 -4.44 12.55 -11.55
C ARG A 104 -2.92 12.54 -11.72
N GLN A 105 -2.27 11.60 -11.03
CA GLN A 105 -0.82 11.45 -11.02
C GLN A 105 -0.42 10.08 -11.57
N THR A 106 0.61 10.04 -12.40
CA THR A 106 1.26 8.79 -12.79
C THR A 106 2.38 8.49 -11.81
N VAL A 107 2.37 7.31 -11.22
CA VAL A 107 3.35 6.84 -10.25
C VAL A 107 4.10 5.63 -10.78
N TYR A 108 5.37 5.52 -10.39
CA TYR A 108 6.27 4.45 -10.81
C TYR A 108 6.79 3.72 -9.57
N LYS A 109 6.68 2.40 -9.59
CA LYS A 109 7.20 1.56 -8.52
C LYS A 109 8.73 1.61 -8.52
N PRO A 110 9.40 1.88 -7.39
CA PRO A 110 10.87 1.87 -7.33
C PRO A 110 11.48 0.48 -7.55
N THR A 111 10.75 -0.58 -7.20
CA THR A 111 11.13 -1.98 -7.38
C THR A 111 9.88 -2.81 -7.70
N GLU A 112 10.04 -4.05 -8.16
CA GLU A 112 8.91 -4.94 -8.38
C GLU A 112 8.12 -5.22 -7.08
N ASP A 113 8.84 -5.31 -5.95
CA ASP A 113 8.30 -5.61 -4.62
C ASP A 113 7.73 -4.40 -3.88
N ALA A 114 7.95 -3.19 -4.38
CA ALA A 114 7.30 -1.97 -3.90
C ALA A 114 5.82 -1.96 -4.34
N LYS A 115 5.00 -2.79 -3.69
CA LYS A 115 3.60 -3.05 -4.09
C LYS A 115 2.59 -2.13 -3.41
N VAL A 116 2.97 -1.40 -2.36
CA VAL A 116 2.05 -0.51 -1.63
C VAL A 116 2.59 0.91 -1.66
N LEU A 117 1.75 1.86 -2.06
CA LEU A 117 2.04 3.30 -1.94
C LEU A 117 1.18 3.87 -0.81
N LEU A 118 1.83 4.47 0.18
CA LEU A 118 1.18 5.22 1.24
C LEU A 118 1.31 6.70 0.95
N LEU A 119 0.19 7.42 0.92
CA LEU A 119 0.14 8.87 0.96
C LEU A 119 -0.36 9.35 2.31
N VAL A 120 0.34 10.30 2.91
CA VAL A 120 -0.10 11.00 4.13
C VAL A 120 0.05 12.49 3.87
N MET A 121 -1.03 13.25 4.06
CA MET A 121 -0.99 14.71 3.96
C MET A 121 -0.04 15.26 5.04
N ASP A 122 0.81 16.20 4.63
CA ASP A 122 1.68 16.97 5.55
C ASP A 122 0.89 17.72 6.65
#